data_AF-A0A1M3CRK5-F1
#
_entry.id   AF-A0A1M3CRK5-F1
#
_cell.length_a   1.000
_cell.length_b   1.000
_cell.length_c   1.000
_cell.angle_alpha   90.00
_cell.angle_beta   90.00
_cell.angle_gamma   90.00
#
_symmetry.space_group_name_H-M   'P 1'
#
loop_
_entity.id
_entity.type
_entity.pdbx_description
1 polymer ?
#
loop_
_entity_poly.entity_id
_entity_poly.type
_entity_poly.pdbx_seq_one_letter_code
_entity_poly.pdbx_strand_id
1 'polypeptide(L)'
;MTVTRIFYTTRDLGRLHIADEHSRYGGSVNVYNNFITKFFAQLLGIGFKININQKNYIVNRQSYEKFLIKQGIKVSPTPQLYQDFNQVMLQAQESWRKNPYMRQKLSYQKSFRLFKKMVVAMRSSNIERTQRLANKGANLDEKFWERNHGYGLSFNSNPKQDIRTYRFNFTATHFSPILWAAKNNNTNLVNFYKQLGANTNLEGVTSKFRQHISDVRHGVRYNMFSGRYHRTTYVKTKQQSKPLFKHQLDKNLNYVSIRVNS
;
A
#
# COMPACT_ATOMS: atom_id res chain seq x y z
N MET A 1 -0.72 -27.92 -21.85
CA MET A 1 -1.35 -26.98 -20.90
C MET A 1 -0.83 -25.58 -21.18
N THR A 2 -1.68 -24.66 -21.64
CA THR A 2 -1.33 -23.24 -21.79
C THR A 2 -1.22 -22.62 -20.41
N VAL A 3 0.00 -22.32 -19.96
CA VAL A 3 0.22 -21.65 -18.67
C VAL A 3 -0.23 -20.19 -18.80
N THR A 4 -1.44 -19.89 -18.36
CA THR A 4 -1.95 -18.52 -18.32
C THR A 4 -1.27 -17.78 -17.17
N ARG A 5 -0.19 -17.05 -17.48
CA ARG A 5 0.60 -16.30 -16.48
C ARG A 5 -0.06 -14.97 -16.16
N ILE A 6 -0.11 -14.61 -14.88
CA ILE A 6 -0.76 -13.38 -14.41
C ILE A 6 0.28 -12.28 -14.24
N PHE A 7 0.10 -11.16 -14.93
CA PHE A 7 0.91 -9.96 -14.71
C PHE A 7 0.28 -8.99 -13.72
N TYR A 8 1.08 -8.21 -12.99
CA TYR A 8 0.55 -7.12 -12.18
C TYR A 8 0.97 -5.78 -12.74
N THR A 9 0.01 -4.86 -12.80
CA THR A 9 0.24 -3.51 -13.31
C THR A 9 -0.20 -2.44 -12.33
N THR A 10 0.65 -1.44 -12.17
CA THR A 10 0.43 -0.27 -11.33
C THR A 10 0.85 0.99 -12.07
N ARG A 11 -0.02 2.00 -12.10
CA ARG A 11 0.32 3.31 -12.66
C ARG A 11 0.92 4.23 -11.61
N ASP A 12 2.03 4.87 -11.94
CA ASP A 12 2.68 5.87 -11.10
C ASP A 12 3.46 6.87 -11.95
N LEU A 13 3.42 8.16 -11.61
CA LEU A 13 4.15 9.24 -12.29
C LEU A 13 4.06 9.20 -13.84
N GLY A 14 2.87 8.93 -14.40
CA GLY A 14 2.67 8.86 -15.86
C GLY A 14 3.16 7.56 -16.53
N ARG A 15 3.65 6.59 -15.74
CA ARG A 15 4.19 5.32 -16.21
C ARG A 15 3.32 4.16 -15.75
N LEU A 16 3.26 3.11 -16.56
CA LEU A 16 2.70 1.81 -16.22
C LEU A 16 3.86 0.90 -15.80
N HIS A 17 3.93 0.59 -14.52
CA HIS A 17 4.86 -0.36 -13.94
C HIS A 17 4.29 -1.75 -14.06
N ILE A 18 5.12 -2.71 -14.47
CA ILE A 18 4.71 -4.08 -14.76
C ILE A 18 5.59 -5.04 -13.96
N ALA A 19 4.96 -6.07 -13.41
CA ALA A 19 5.63 -7.17 -12.71
C ALA A 19 5.02 -8.52 -13.08
N ASP A 20 5.77 -9.58 -12.82
CA ASP A 20 5.28 -10.96 -12.89
C ASP A 20 4.31 -11.28 -11.73
N GLU A 21 3.85 -12.53 -11.71
CA GLU A 21 2.96 -13.06 -10.68
C GLU A 21 3.55 -13.05 -9.27
N HIS A 22 4.88 -13.03 -9.14
CA HIS A 22 5.62 -12.93 -7.88
C HIS A 22 5.98 -11.48 -7.52
N SER A 23 5.40 -10.49 -8.21
CA SER A 23 5.66 -9.06 -8.03
C SER A 23 7.11 -8.63 -8.32
N ARG A 24 7.86 -9.43 -9.09
CA ARG A 24 9.20 -9.07 -9.57
C ARG A 24 9.09 -8.07 -10.71
N TYR A 25 9.82 -6.96 -10.59
CA TYR A 25 9.68 -5.83 -11.48
C TYR A 25 10.21 -6.13 -12.88
N GLY A 26 9.35 -6.08 -13.90
CA GLY A 26 9.75 -6.24 -15.30
C GLY A 26 10.24 -4.93 -15.92
N GLY A 27 9.65 -3.81 -15.51
CA GLY A 27 9.97 -2.49 -16.03
C GLY A 27 8.77 -1.55 -16.03
N SER A 28 8.91 -0.43 -16.74
CA SER A 28 7.82 0.52 -16.92
C SER A 28 7.78 1.11 -18.31
N VAL A 29 6.56 1.47 -18.72
CA VAL A 29 6.26 2.06 -20.03
C VAL A 29 5.48 3.35 -19.81
N ASN A 30 5.77 4.41 -20.58
CA ASN A 30 5.00 5.65 -20.53
C ASN A 30 3.57 5.42 -21.04
N VAL A 31 2.57 5.95 -20.33
CA VAL A 31 1.15 5.72 -20.67
C VAL A 31 0.31 6.99 -20.68
N TYR A 32 -0.64 7.03 -21.61
CA TYR A 32 -1.57 8.14 -21.76
C TYR A 32 -2.80 7.91 -20.88
N ASN A 33 -3.15 8.93 -20.08
CA ASN A 33 -4.12 8.79 -18.99
C ASN A 33 -5.50 9.38 -19.32
N ASN A 34 -5.55 10.63 -19.77
CA ASN A 34 -6.81 11.31 -20.08
C ASN A 34 -7.28 10.97 -21.51
N PHE A 35 -8.57 11.16 -21.77
CA PHE A 35 -9.18 10.84 -23.07
C PHE A 35 -8.55 11.63 -24.22
N ILE A 36 -8.27 12.92 -24.03
CA ILE A 36 -7.69 13.81 -25.04
C ILE A 36 -6.30 13.33 -25.46
N THR A 37 -5.39 13.09 -24.51
CA THR A 37 -4.03 12.61 -24.85
C THR A 37 -4.06 11.22 -25.47
N LYS A 38 -4.99 10.36 -25.06
CA LYS A 38 -5.19 9.06 -25.70
C LYS A 38 -5.61 9.20 -27.16
N PHE A 39 -6.62 10.04 -27.43
CA PHE A 39 -7.13 10.29 -28.76
C PHE A 39 -6.04 10.83 -29.69
N PHE A 40 -5.37 11.91 -29.30
CA PHE A 40 -4.31 12.49 -30.13
C PHE A 40 -3.09 11.59 -30.26
N ALA A 41 -2.70 10.86 -29.21
CA ALA A 41 -1.60 9.91 -29.33
C ALA A 41 -1.92 8.80 -30.33
N GLN A 42 -3.15 8.31 -30.36
CA GLN A 42 -3.57 7.31 -31.34
C GLN A 42 -3.67 7.90 -32.76
N LEU A 43 -4.29 9.08 -32.91
CA LEU A 43 -4.44 9.77 -34.19
C LEU A 43 -3.07 10.05 -34.85
N LEU A 44 -2.10 10.49 -34.06
CA LEU A 44 -0.75 10.83 -34.54
C LEU A 44 0.18 9.60 -34.62
N GLY A 45 -0.30 8.39 -34.31
CA GLY A 45 0.51 7.16 -34.34
C GLY A 45 1.62 7.06 -33.27
N ILE A 46 1.62 7.98 -32.30
CA ILE A 46 2.60 8.04 -31.20
C ILE A 46 2.21 7.07 -30.06
N GLY A 47 0.90 6.79 -29.94
CA GLY A 47 0.30 5.90 -28.97
C GLY A 47 -0.15 4.58 -29.58
N PHE A 48 0.12 3.49 -28.87
CA PHE A 48 -0.27 2.14 -29.28
C PHE A 48 -1.11 1.48 -28.18
N LYS A 49 -2.10 0.68 -28.57
CA LYS A 49 -2.98 -0.04 -27.64
C LYS A 49 -2.39 -1.41 -27.31
N ILE A 50 -2.18 -1.69 -26.03
CA ILE A 50 -1.79 -3.01 -25.53
C ILE A 50 -2.86 -3.56 -24.60
N ASN A 51 -3.02 -4.88 -24.60
CA ASN A 51 -3.85 -5.62 -23.66
C ASN A 51 -2.97 -6.33 -22.64
N ILE A 52 -3.18 -6.07 -21.35
CA ILE A 52 -2.54 -6.79 -20.24
C ILE A 52 -3.64 -7.34 -19.35
N ASN A 53 -3.74 -8.66 -19.23
CA ASN A 53 -4.80 -9.35 -18.47
C ASN A 53 -6.19 -8.75 -18.75
N GLN A 54 -6.58 -8.71 -20.03
CA GLN A 54 -7.87 -8.20 -20.49
C GLN A 54 -8.08 -6.69 -20.29
N LYS A 55 -7.06 -5.95 -19.83
CA LYS A 55 -7.12 -4.49 -19.70
C LYS A 55 -6.37 -3.80 -20.80
N ASN A 56 -7.03 -2.84 -21.41
CA ASN A 56 -6.45 -2.03 -22.48
C ASN A 56 -5.73 -0.80 -21.91
N TYR A 57 -4.49 -0.60 -22.36
CA TYR A 57 -3.68 0.56 -22.07
C TYR A 57 -3.27 1.20 -23.40
N ILE A 58 -3.22 2.53 -23.43
CA ILE A 58 -2.62 3.26 -24.54
C ILE A 58 -1.27 3.74 -24.06
N VAL A 59 -0.22 3.18 -24.65
CA VAL A 59 1.17 3.37 -24.25
C VAL A 59 1.91 4.16 -25.32
N ASN A 60 2.94 4.88 -24.92
CA ASN A 60 3.85 5.50 -25.89
C ASN A 60 4.63 4.42 -26.64
N ARG A 61 4.59 4.48 -27.98
CA ARG A 61 5.19 3.48 -28.86
C ARG A 61 6.69 3.30 -28.60
N GLN A 62 7.46 4.39 -28.65
CA GLN A 62 8.91 4.35 -28.44
C GLN A 62 9.29 3.80 -27.06
N SER A 63 8.55 4.20 -26.02
CA SER A 63 8.78 3.68 -24.66
C SER A 63 8.48 2.18 -24.56
N TYR A 64 7.50 1.69 -25.30
CA TYR A 64 7.12 0.27 -25.29
C TYR A 64 8.14 -0.57 -26.07
N GLU A 65 8.56 -0.11 -27.25
CA GLU A 65 9.60 -0.78 -28.04
C GLU A 65 10.91 -0.90 -27.26
N LYS A 66 11.35 0.19 -26.60
CA LYS A 66 12.51 0.15 -25.69
C LYS A 66 12.34 -0.83 -24.55
N PHE A 67 11.13 -0.93 -24.00
CA PHE A 67 10.83 -1.93 -22.97
C PHE A 67 10.97 -3.34 -23.54
N LEU A 68 10.37 -3.67 -24.69
CA LEU A 68 10.45 -4.98 -25.33
C LEU A 68 11.88 -5.39 -25.66
N ILE A 69 12.69 -4.48 -26.23
CA ILE A 69 14.10 -4.72 -26.54
C ILE A 69 14.87 -5.08 -25.26
N LYS A 70 14.62 -4.38 -24.15
CA LYS A 70 15.24 -4.68 -22.85
C LYS A 70 14.87 -6.09 -22.35
N GLN A 71 13.72 -6.60 -22.75
CA GLN A 71 13.27 -7.95 -22.44
C GLN A 71 13.80 -9.02 -23.42
N GLY A 72 14.68 -8.66 -24.35
CA GLY A 72 15.22 -9.56 -25.37
C GLY A 72 14.24 -9.86 -26.51
N ILE A 73 13.13 -9.11 -26.61
CA ILE A 73 12.10 -9.34 -27.61
C ILE A 73 12.47 -8.52 -28.86
N LYS A 74 12.62 -9.21 -29.99
CA LYS A 74 12.85 -8.56 -31.29
C LYS A 74 11.60 -7.76 -31.68
N VAL A 75 11.78 -6.47 -31.93
CA VAL A 75 10.70 -5.56 -32.33
C VAL A 75 10.65 -5.49 -33.86
N SER A 76 9.48 -5.80 -34.42
CA SER A 76 9.14 -5.70 -35.84
C SER A 76 8.65 -4.29 -36.17
N PRO A 77 8.88 -3.78 -37.39
CA PRO A 77 8.34 -2.50 -37.85
C PRO A 77 6.80 -2.43 -37.84
N THR A 78 6.09 -3.57 -37.86
CA THR A 78 4.63 -3.67 -37.77
C THR A 78 4.14 -3.87 -36.31
N PRO A 79 3.59 -2.83 -35.65
CA PRO A 79 3.30 -2.88 -34.22
C PRO A 79 2.14 -3.80 -33.84
N GLN A 80 1.24 -4.13 -34.78
CA GLN A 80 0.05 -4.97 -34.52
C GLN A 80 0.38 -6.31 -33.86
N LEU A 81 1.58 -6.86 -34.06
CA LEU A 81 2.02 -8.11 -33.45
C LEU A 81 2.19 -8.03 -31.93
N TYR A 82 2.26 -6.83 -31.34
CA TYR A 82 2.54 -6.64 -29.91
C TYR A 82 1.34 -6.18 -29.08
N GLN A 83 0.13 -6.33 -29.61
CA GLN A 83 -1.10 -5.91 -28.93
C GLN A 83 -1.44 -6.77 -27.71
N ASP A 84 -1.20 -8.08 -27.77
CA ASP A 84 -1.37 -8.97 -26.62
C ASP A 84 -0.07 -9.07 -25.82
N PHE A 85 0.03 -8.25 -24.77
CA PHE A 85 1.19 -8.24 -23.90
C PHE A 85 1.42 -9.61 -23.24
N ASN A 86 0.33 -10.29 -22.87
CA ASN A 86 0.45 -11.55 -22.14
C ASN A 86 1.14 -12.59 -23.02
N GLN A 87 0.78 -12.68 -24.31
CA GLN A 87 1.44 -13.57 -25.27
C GLN A 87 2.90 -13.18 -25.52
N VAL A 88 3.15 -11.89 -25.76
CA VAL A 88 4.50 -11.37 -26.05
C VAL A 88 5.47 -11.62 -24.90
N MET A 89 4.97 -11.58 -23.67
CA MET A 89 5.81 -11.59 -22.47
C MET A 89 6.01 -12.97 -21.84
N LEU A 90 5.44 -14.03 -22.42
CA LEU A 90 5.69 -15.41 -21.99
C LEU A 90 7.19 -15.77 -22.03
N GLN A 91 7.93 -15.22 -22.99
CA GLN A 91 9.34 -15.56 -23.25
C GLN A 91 10.32 -14.78 -22.36
N ALA A 92 9.89 -13.65 -21.78
CA ALA A 92 10.80 -12.72 -21.10
C ALA A 92 10.80 -12.84 -19.57
N GLN A 93 9.90 -13.62 -18.97
CA GLN A 93 9.73 -13.63 -17.51
C GLN A 93 10.92 -14.18 -16.73
N GLU A 94 11.73 -15.08 -17.27
CA GLU A 94 12.90 -15.58 -16.55
C GLU A 94 13.88 -14.46 -16.21
N SER A 95 13.98 -13.46 -17.07
CA SER A 95 14.82 -12.29 -16.85
C SER A 95 14.36 -11.45 -15.64
N TRP A 96 13.09 -11.56 -15.22
CA TRP A 96 12.54 -10.76 -14.13
C TRP A 96 12.80 -11.35 -12.76
N ARG A 97 13.09 -12.65 -12.67
CA ARG A 97 13.34 -13.33 -11.39
C ARG A 97 14.48 -12.68 -10.60
N LYS A 98 15.46 -12.09 -11.30
CA LYS A 98 16.60 -11.39 -10.71
C LYS A 98 16.30 -9.93 -10.34
N ASN A 99 15.14 -9.39 -10.72
CA ASN A 99 14.80 -8.00 -10.48
C ASN A 99 14.23 -7.79 -9.06
N PRO A 100 14.37 -6.57 -8.51
CA PRO A 100 13.72 -6.19 -7.26
C PRO A 100 12.20 -6.23 -7.40
N TYR A 101 11.50 -6.28 -6.26
CA TYR A 101 10.05 -6.24 -6.24
C TYR A 101 9.49 -4.89 -6.71
N MET A 102 8.30 -4.89 -7.31
CA MET A 102 7.64 -3.69 -7.85
C MET A 102 7.59 -2.55 -6.83
N ARG A 103 7.30 -2.84 -5.55
CA ARG A 103 7.18 -1.83 -4.49
C ARG A 103 8.43 -0.95 -4.33
N GLN A 104 9.62 -1.47 -4.64
CA GLN A 104 10.89 -0.73 -4.54
C GLN A 104 11.11 0.26 -5.70
N LYS A 105 10.27 0.17 -6.74
CA LYS A 105 10.34 1.02 -7.95
C LYS A 105 9.17 2.01 -8.06
N LEU A 106 8.18 1.90 -7.17
CA LEU A 106 7.10 2.86 -7.06
C LEU A 106 7.50 4.02 -6.15
N SER A 107 6.91 5.19 -6.37
CA SER A 107 7.01 6.29 -5.41
C SER A 107 6.44 5.87 -4.05
N TYR A 108 7.01 6.43 -2.99
CA TYR A 108 6.53 6.19 -1.62
C TYR A 108 5.03 6.48 -1.48
N GLN A 109 4.56 7.59 -2.05
CA GLN A 109 3.14 7.97 -2.01
C GLN A 109 2.24 6.89 -2.63
N LYS A 110 2.69 6.29 -3.74
CA LYS A 110 1.91 5.25 -4.43
C LYS A 110 1.92 3.94 -3.64
N SER A 111 3.09 3.47 -3.21
CA SER A 111 3.21 2.23 -2.43
C SER A 111 2.47 2.34 -1.10
N PHE A 112 2.52 3.50 -0.45
CA PHE A 112 1.79 3.80 0.79
C PHE A 112 0.27 3.83 0.58
N ARG A 113 -0.21 4.42 -0.53
CA ARG A 113 -1.66 4.39 -0.87
C ARG A 113 -2.16 2.96 -1.10
N LEU A 114 -1.35 2.12 -1.75
CA LEU A 114 -1.67 0.71 -1.94
C LEU A 114 -1.65 -0.04 -0.60
N PHE A 115 -0.67 0.24 0.27
CA PHE A 115 -0.60 -0.28 1.63
C PHE A 115 -1.85 0.04 2.45
N LYS A 116 -2.32 1.29 2.49
CA LYS A 116 -3.56 1.64 3.21
C LYS A 116 -4.76 0.81 2.73
N LYS A 117 -4.91 0.66 1.42
CA LYS A 117 -5.97 -0.17 0.83
C LYS A 117 -5.82 -1.65 1.17
N MET A 118 -4.57 -2.13 1.24
CA MET A 118 -4.25 -3.51 1.57
C MET A 118 -4.60 -3.81 3.03
N VAL A 119 -4.19 -2.96 3.97
CA VAL A 119 -4.52 -3.11 5.40
C VAL A 119 -6.03 -3.09 5.65
N VAL A 120 -6.77 -2.23 4.96
CA VAL A 120 -8.24 -2.25 5.03
C VAL A 120 -8.82 -3.59 4.54
N ALA A 121 -8.29 -4.13 3.43
CA ALA A 121 -8.71 -5.43 2.90
C ALA A 121 -8.32 -6.61 3.83
N MET A 122 -7.17 -6.53 4.48
CA MET A 122 -6.71 -7.50 5.49
C MET A 122 -7.71 -7.56 6.65
N ARG A 123 -8.08 -6.40 7.20
CA ARG A 123 -9.03 -6.31 8.32
C ARG A 123 -10.43 -6.81 7.96
N SER A 124 -10.84 -6.68 6.70
CA SER A 124 -12.12 -7.22 6.21
C SER A 124 -12.01 -8.68 5.74
N SER A 125 -10.94 -9.40 6.08
CA SER A 125 -10.68 -10.79 5.68
C SER A 125 -10.74 -11.05 4.16
N ASN A 126 -10.54 -10.02 3.33
CA ASN A 126 -10.56 -10.16 1.87
C ASN A 126 -9.14 -10.49 1.37
N ILE A 127 -8.81 -11.79 1.41
CA ILE A 127 -7.47 -12.30 1.11
C ILE A 127 -7.07 -12.05 -0.35
N GLU A 128 -7.97 -12.29 -1.31
CA GLU A 128 -7.70 -12.08 -2.74
C GLU A 128 -7.35 -10.61 -3.03
N ARG A 129 -8.14 -9.67 -2.49
CA ARG A 129 -7.87 -8.24 -2.63
C ARG A 129 -6.56 -7.84 -1.97
N THR A 130 -6.25 -8.44 -0.81
CA THR A 130 -5.00 -8.21 -0.08
C THR A 130 -3.79 -8.63 -0.92
N GLN A 131 -3.78 -9.87 -1.41
CA GLN A 131 -2.72 -10.41 -2.26
C GLN A 131 -2.55 -9.59 -3.53
N ARG A 132 -3.66 -9.23 -4.19
CA ARG A 132 -3.63 -8.38 -5.39
C ARG A 132 -3.03 -7.00 -5.14
N LEU A 133 -3.27 -6.40 -3.97
CA LEU A 133 -2.70 -5.09 -3.62
C LEU A 133 -1.22 -5.20 -3.27
N ALA A 134 -0.81 -6.26 -2.57
CA ALA A 134 0.59 -6.57 -2.32
C ALA A 134 1.37 -6.77 -3.63
N ASN A 135 0.85 -7.58 -4.55
CA ASN A 135 1.46 -7.83 -5.85
C ASN A 135 1.52 -6.59 -6.74
N LYS A 136 0.61 -5.63 -6.54
CA LYS A 136 0.66 -4.30 -7.17
C LYS A 136 1.72 -3.37 -6.58
N GLY A 137 2.48 -3.80 -5.58
CA GLY A 137 3.56 -3.03 -4.97
C GLY A 137 3.15 -2.23 -3.74
N ALA A 138 2.18 -2.70 -2.94
CA ALA A 138 1.97 -2.15 -1.61
C ALA A 138 3.25 -2.25 -0.76
N ASN A 139 3.49 -1.26 0.09
CA ASN A 139 4.58 -1.35 1.07
C ASN A 139 4.22 -2.40 2.14
N LEU A 140 5.07 -3.42 2.32
CA LEU A 140 4.86 -4.51 3.27
C LEU A 140 5.53 -4.27 4.63
N ASP A 141 6.42 -3.28 4.69
CA ASP A 141 7.24 -2.98 5.87
C ASP A 141 6.70 -1.77 6.64
N GLU A 142 5.78 -1.04 6.02
CA GLU A 142 5.06 0.07 6.64
C GLU A 142 4.22 -0.43 7.82
N LYS A 143 4.14 0.38 8.88
CA LYS A 143 3.36 0.04 10.06
C LYS A 143 2.06 0.83 10.12
N PHE A 144 1.08 0.25 10.79
CA PHE A 144 -0.20 0.90 11.07
C PHE A 144 -0.64 0.56 12.49
N TRP A 145 -1.49 1.42 13.04
CA TRP A 145 -2.07 1.22 14.36
C TRP A 145 -3.41 0.51 14.24
N GLU A 146 -3.52 -0.64 14.90
CA GLU A 146 -4.79 -1.28 15.20
C GLU A 146 -5.22 -0.85 16.61
N ARG A 147 -6.29 -0.04 16.70
CA ARG A 147 -6.82 0.46 17.97
C ARG A 147 -7.98 -0.43 18.44
N ASN A 148 -7.96 -0.79 19.72
CA ASN A 148 -9.04 -1.54 20.37
C ASN A 148 -10.25 -0.61 20.64
N HIS A 149 -11.33 -1.18 21.20
CA HIS A 149 -12.52 -0.43 21.65
C HIS A 149 -13.18 0.44 20.57
N GLY A 150 -13.30 -0.07 19.35
CA GLY A 150 -14.07 0.59 18.28
C GLY A 150 -13.35 1.76 17.57
N TYR A 151 -12.16 2.17 17.99
CA TYR A 151 -11.43 3.26 17.33
C TYR A 151 -10.83 2.87 15.96
N GLY A 152 -10.71 1.58 15.66
CA GLY A 152 -10.33 1.09 14.33
C GLY A 152 -8.87 1.37 13.93
N LEU A 153 -8.60 1.50 12.63
CA LEU A 153 -7.25 1.66 12.09
C LEU A 153 -6.79 3.12 12.14
N SER A 154 -5.49 3.34 12.34
CA SER A 154 -4.84 4.62 12.06
C SER A 154 -3.53 4.40 11.30
N PHE A 155 -3.29 5.26 10.31
CA PHE A 155 -2.08 5.25 9.48
C PHE A 155 -1.16 6.45 9.76
N ASN A 156 -1.48 7.22 10.80
CA ASN A 156 -0.65 8.33 11.23
C ASN A 156 0.43 7.82 12.18
N SER A 157 1.55 8.54 12.25
CA SER A 157 2.62 8.26 13.23
C SER A 157 2.08 8.29 14.66
N ASN A 158 1.11 9.16 14.93
CA ASN A 158 0.40 9.26 16.21
C ASN A 158 -1.04 8.70 16.09
N PRO A 159 -1.38 7.59 16.79
CA PRO A 159 -2.71 6.97 16.70
C PRO A 159 -3.84 7.82 17.30
N LYS A 160 -3.50 8.91 18.00
CA LYS A 160 -4.46 9.84 18.63
C LYS A 160 -4.97 10.91 17.67
N GLN A 161 -4.24 11.20 16.59
CA GLN A 161 -4.45 12.41 15.78
C GLN A 161 -5.86 12.54 15.19
N ASP A 162 -6.54 11.41 14.98
CA ASP A 162 -7.89 11.39 14.39
C ASP A 162 -9.01 11.13 15.43
N ILE A 163 -8.69 11.16 16.74
CA ILE A 163 -9.66 10.95 17.82
C ILE A 163 -10.25 12.30 18.22
N ARG A 164 -11.54 12.50 17.94
CA ARG A 164 -12.23 13.78 18.13
C ARG A 164 -12.65 14.07 19.58
N THR A 165 -12.40 13.16 20.52
CA THR A 165 -12.86 13.29 21.91
C THR A 165 -11.76 13.79 22.84
N TYR A 166 -12.11 14.66 23.79
CA TYR A 166 -11.18 15.13 24.83
C TYR A 166 -10.85 14.07 25.90
N ARG A 167 -11.56 12.95 25.89
CA ARG A 167 -11.35 11.79 26.76
C ARG A 167 -11.23 10.54 25.91
N PHE A 168 -10.17 9.77 26.12
CA PHE A 168 -10.01 8.45 25.52
C PHE A 168 -9.16 7.55 26.42
N ASN A 169 -9.43 6.25 26.36
CA ASN A 169 -8.64 5.21 27.00
C ASN A 169 -8.69 3.98 26.10
N PHE A 170 -7.60 3.69 25.40
CA PHE A 170 -7.52 2.55 24.51
C PHE A 170 -6.11 1.98 24.46
N THR A 171 -6.00 0.70 24.16
CA THR A 171 -4.75 0.11 23.70
C THR A 171 -4.70 0.13 22.18
N ALA A 172 -3.53 0.40 21.63
CA ALA A 172 -3.29 0.23 20.21
C ALA A 172 -2.00 -0.50 19.98
N THR A 173 -1.97 -1.32 18.94
CA THR A 173 -0.79 -2.05 18.53
C THR A 173 -0.32 -1.59 17.17
N HIS A 174 0.97 -1.26 17.09
CA HIS A 174 1.62 -0.83 15.87
C HIS A 174 2.16 -2.06 15.14
N PHE A 175 1.49 -2.49 14.08
CA PHE A 175 1.85 -3.70 13.32
C PHE A 175 2.34 -3.37 11.93
N SER A 176 3.34 -4.12 11.46
CA SER A 176 3.52 -4.34 10.03
C SER A 176 2.51 -5.39 9.54
N PRO A 177 2.17 -5.40 8.24
CA PRO A 177 1.27 -6.39 7.66
C PRO A 177 1.58 -7.85 8.01
N ILE A 178 2.86 -8.23 7.99
CA ILE A 178 3.28 -9.60 8.29
C ILE A 178 3.06 -9.97 9.77
N LEU A 179 3.32 -9.05 10.70
CA LEU A 179 3.04 -9.27 12.13
C LEU A 179 1.54 -9.37 12.40
N TRP A 180 0.74 -8.53 11.74
CA TRP A 180 -0.71 -8.61 11.86
C TRP A 180 -1.24 -9.96 11.35
N ALA A 181 -0.74 -10.43 10.20
CA ALA A 181 -1.12 -11.73 9.65
C ALA A 181 -0.75 -12.89 10.60
N ALA A 182 0.46 -12.85 11.17
CA ALA A 182 0.94 -13.85 12.12
C ALA A 182 0.14 -13.84 13.43
N LYS A 183 -0.22 -12.66 13.97
CA LYS A 183 -1.09 -12.53 15.16
C LYS A 183 -2.46 -13.19 14.95
N ASN A 184 -2.99 -13.09 13.73
CA ASN A 184 -4.29 -13.65 13.38
C ASN A 184 -4.20 -15.10 12.85
N ASN A 185 -3.08 -15.80 13.11
CA ASN A 185 -2.84 -17.18 12.67
C ASN A 185 -3.03 -17.41 11.16
N ASN A 186 -2.85 -16.39 10.33
CA ASN A 186 -2.99 -16.48 8.89
C ASN A 186 -1.65 -16.85 8.24
N THR A 187 -1.26 -18.12 8.40
CA THR A 187 0.02 -18.67 7.92
C THR A 187 0.20 -18.51 6.40
N ASN A 188 -0.89 -18.67 5.63
CA ASN A 188 -0.89 -18.46 4.18
C ASN A 188 -0.47 -17.04 3.80
N LEU A 189 -1.01 -16.05 4.50
CA LEU A 189 -0.68 -14.64 4.25
C LEU A 189 0.73 -14.29 4.73
N VAL A 190 1.20 -14.89 5.82
CA VAL A 190 2.60 -14.77 6.29
C VAL A 190 3.57 -15.30 5.24
N ASN A 191 3.34 -16.53 4.75
CA ASN A 191 4.18 -17.15 3.73
C ASN A 191 4.19 -16.34 2.43
N PHE A 192 3.02 -15.85 2.01
CA PHE A 192 2.89 -14.98 0.86
C PHE A 192 3.72 -13.69 1.01
N TYR A 193 3.66 -13.01 2.16
CA TYR A 193 4.48 -11.83 2.40
C TYR A 193 5.98 -12.14 2.45
N LYS A 194 6.39 -13.29 3.01
CA LYS A 194 7.80 -13.75 2.96
C LYS A 194 8.27 -13.97 1.52
N GLN A 195 7.45 -14.60 0.67
CA GLN A 195 7.74 -14.80 -0.76
C GLN A 195 7.88 -13.46 -1.51
N LEU A 196 7.15 -12.43 -1.09
CA LEU A 196 7.29 -11.07 -1.59
C LEU A 196 8.46 -10.31 -0.96
N GLY A 197 9.25 -10.92 -0.07
CA GLY A 197 10.41 -10.31 0.58
C GLY A 197 10.06 -9.24 1.61
N ALA A 198 8.94 -9.39 2.32
CA ALA A 198 8.66 -8.56 3.50
C ALA A 198 9.73 -8.75 4.56
N ASN A 199 10.10 -7.68 5.27
CA ASN A 199 11.08 -7.75 6.34
C ASN A 199 10.48 -8.48 7.55
N THR A 200 11.03 -9.65 7.86
CA THR A 200 10.59 -10.51 8.98
C THR A 200 11.16 -10.07 10.34
N ASN A 201 12.15 -9.18 10.34
CA ASN A 201 12.79 -8.69 11.57
C ASN A 201 12.07 -7.48 12.19
N LEU A 202 10.92 -7.07 11.63
CA LEU A 202 10.15 -5.95 12.15
C LEU A 202 9.54 -6.28 13.51
N GLU A 203 9.58 -5.31 14.42
CA GLU A 203 8.92 -5.38 15.72
C GLU A 203 7.62 -4.56 15.75
N GLY A 204 6.59 -5.10 16.38
CA GLY A 204 5.36 -4.38 16.73
C GLY A 204 5.36 -3.98 18.20
N VAL A 205 4.60 -2.94 18.54
CA VAL A 205 4.50 -2.46 19.93
C VAL A 205 3.05 -2.20 20.28
N THR A 206 2.57 -2.80 21.37
CA THR A 206 1.29 -2.45 21.99
C THR A 206 1.53 -1.36 23.03
N SER A 207 0.77 -0.27 22.95
CA SER A 207 0.80 0.82 23.92
C SER A 207 -0.60 1.13 24.43
N LYS A 208 -0.69 1.52 25.69
CA LYS A 208 -1.91 2.08 26.29
C LYS A 208 -1.88 3.59 26.16
N PHE A 209 -2.96 4.16 25.67
CA PHE A 209 -3.15 5.59 25.47
C PHE A 209 -4.30 6.07 26.34
N ARG A 210 -4.05 7.10 27.14
CA ARG A 210 -5.07 7.73 27.99
C ARG A 210 -5.01 9.23 27.85
N GLN A 211 -6.16 9.86 27.67
CA GLN A 211 -6.35 11.29 27.82
C GLN A 211 -7.52 11.54 28.76
N HIS A 212 -7.28 12.40 29.73
CA HIS A 212 -8.31 12.88 30.64
C HIS A 212 -8.31 14.41 30.64
N ILE A 213 -9.46 14.96 31.01
CA ILE A 213 -9.59 16.39 31.27
C ILE A 213 -8.92 16.65 32.61
N SER A 214 -7.95 17.56 32.61
CA SER A 214 -7.21 17.94 33.81
C SER A 214 -7.74 19.21 34.45
N ASP A 215 -8.36 20.10 33.65
CA ASP A 215 -8.94 21.36 34.12
C ASP A 215 -10.05 21.80 33.16
N VAL A 216 -11.09 22.45 33.70
CA VAL A 216 -12.19 23.05 32.92
C VAL A 216 -12.42 24.46 33.45
N ARG A 217 -12.29 25.46 32.59
CA ARG A 217 -12.51 26.86 32.93
C ARG A 217 -13.65 27.43 32.10
N HIS A 218 -14.54 28.16 32.74
CA HIS A 218 -15.59 28.91 32.08
C HIS A 218 -15.14 30.37 31.98
N GLY A 219 -15.22 30.94 30.79
CA GLY A 219 -14.91 32.34 30.56
C GLY A 219 -15.98 32.98 29.69
N VAL A 220 -15.92 34.30 29.57
CA VAL A 220 -16.75 35.06 28.66
C VAL A 220 -15.84 35.68 27.63
N ARG A 221 -16.12 35.44 26.35
CA ARG A 221 -15.33 35.97 25.24
C ARG A 221 -16.19 36.98 24.49
N TYR A 222 -15.69 38.21 24.37
CA TYR A 222 -16.34 39.22 23.55
C TYR A 222 -16.04 38.93 22.08
N ASN A 223 -17.09 38.82 21.26
CA ASN A 223 -16.94 38.69 19.81
C ASN A 223 -17.06 40.08 19.18
N MET A 224 -15.95 40.57 18.63
CA MET A 224 -15.90 41.90 18.01
C MET A 224 -16.79 42.03 16.76
N PHE A 225 -17.11 40.93 16.07
CA PHE A 225 -17.96 40.96 14.87
C PHE A 225 -19.46 40.97 15.20
N SER A 226 -19.87 40.32 16.29
CA SER A 226 -21.30 40.28 16.69
C SER A 226 -21.66 41.28 17.78
N GLY A 227 -20.68 41.94 18.40
CA GLY A 227 -20.88 42.85 19.53
C GLY A 227 -21.40 42.16 20.80
N ARG A 228 -21.33 40.83 20.87
CA ARG A 228 -21.93 40.02 21.96
C ARG A 228 -20.87 39.26 22.75
N TYR A 229 -21.16 39.13 24.04
CA TYR A 229 -20.43 38.25 24.95
C TYR A 229 -20.93 36.81 24.81
N HIS A 230 -20.02 35.89 24.53
CA HIS A 230 -20.32 34.46 24.45
C HIS A 230 -19.64 33.73 25.61
N ARG A 231 -20.42 32.94 26.36
CA ARG A 231 -19.85 31.98 27.31
C ARG A 231 -19.04 30.96 26.53
N THR A 232 -17.78 30.82 26.92
CA THR A 232 -16.81 29.91 26.31
C THR A 232 -16.27 28.98 27.37
N THR A 233 -16.21 27.69 27.07
CA THR A 233 -15.63 26.68 27.96
C THR A 233 -14.25 26.30 27.43
N TYR A 234 -13.23 26.46 28.25
CA TYR A 234 -11.85 26.06 27.98
C TYR A 234 -11.57 24.74 28.70
N VAL A 235 -11.08 23.75 27.97
CA VAL A 235 -10.80 22.41 28.51
C VAL A 235 -9.30 22.13 28.37
N LYS A 236 -8.60 21.97 29.49
CA LYS A 236 -7.21 21.49 29.51
C LYS A 236 -7.21 19.98 29.64
N THR A 237 -6.36 19.31 28.86
CA THR A 237 -6.25 17.85 28.87
C THR A 237 -4.82 17.42 29.18
N LYS A 238 -4.69 16.27 29.87
CA LYS A 238 -3.39 15.62 30.13
C LYS A 238 -3.37 14.27 29.41
N GLN A 239 -2.32 14.06 28.61
CA GLN A 239 -2.13 12.85 27.82
C GLN A 239 -1.04 11.97 28.42
N GLN A 240 -1.24 10.65 28.34
CA GLN A 240 -0.27 9.64 28.75
C GLN A 240 -0.23 8.51 27.71
N SER A 241 0.97 8.00 27.45
CA SER A 241 1.20 6.78 26.67
C SER A 241 2.21 5.89 27.39
N LYS A 242 1.89 4.61 27.55
CA LYS A 242 2.78 3.62 28.17
C LYS A 242 2.90 2.40 27.24
N PRO A 243 4.11 1.98 26.83
CA PRO A 243 4.30 0.71 26.12
C PRO A 243 3.98 -0.46 27.05
N LEU A 244 3.35 -1.51 26.52
CA LEU A 244 2.96 -2.70 27.27
C LEU A 244 3.71 -3.95 26.80
N PHE A 245 3.66 -4.23 25.50
CA PHE A 245 4.19 -5.47 24.92
C PHE A 245 4.95 -5.18 23.64
N LYS A 246 5.99 -5.98 23.37
CA LYS A 246 6.64 -6.07 22.07
C LYS A 246 6.20 -7.34 21.36
N HIS A 247 6.01 -7.22 20.05
CA HIS A 247 5.61 -8.29 19.14
C HIS A 247 6.74 -8.52 18.16
N GLN A 248 7.20 -9.75 18.00
CA GLN A 248 8.21 -10.10 17.00
C GLN A 248 7.81 -11.41 16.34
N LEU A 249 8.03 -11.52 15.03
CA LEU A 249 7.83 -12.79 14.34
C LEU A 249 8.82 -13.81 14.92
N ASP A 250 8.32 -14.97 15.32
CA ASP A 250 9.21 -16.05 15.71
C ASP A 250 10.00 -16.52 14.48
N LYS A 251 11.32 -16.74 14.64
CA LYS A 251 12.18 -17.16 13.54
C LYS A 251 11.88 -18.61 13.10
N ASN A 252 11.37 -19.43 14.03
CA ASN A 252 11.14 -20.86 13.82
C ASN A 252 9.67 -21.18 13.51
N LEU A 253 8.76 -20.24 13.74
CA LEU A 253 7.32 -20.44 13.62
C LEU A 253 6.66 -19.26 12.88
N ASN A 254 5.64 -19.52 12.06
CA ASN A 254 4.87 -18.48 11.37
C ASN A 254 3.91 -17.70 12.31
N TYR A 255 4.25 -17.59 13.60
CA TYR A 255 3.46 -16.96 14.65
C TYR A 255 4.20 -15.76 15.26
N VAL A 256 3.47 -14.93 16.01
CA VAL A 256 4.05 -13.79 16.76
C VAL A 256 4.46 -14.25 18.14
N SER A 257 5.72 -14.06 18.49
CA SER A 257 6.20 -14.10 19.87
C SER A 257 5.88 -12.77 20.56
N ILE A 258 5.30 -12.82 21.76
CA ILE A 258 4.97 -11.64 22.57
C ILE A 258 5.95 -11.58 23.73
N ARG A 259 6.72 -10.50 23.82
CA ARG A 259 7.55 -10.19 25.01
C ARG A 259 6.85 -9.12 25.84
N VAL A 260 6.62 -9.42 27.11
CA VAL A 260 6.13 -8.44 28.09
C VAL A 260 7.28 -7.51 28.44
N ASN A 261 7.08 -6.19 28.27
CA ASN A 261 8.04 -5.23 28.83
C ASN A 261 7.77 -5.20 30.34
N SER A 262 8.68 -5.81 31.12
CA SER A 262 8.81 -5.58 32.56
C SER A 262 9.14 -4.12 32.84
#